data_AF-Q6NAY1-F1
#
_entry.id   AF-Q6NAY1-F1
#
_cell.length_a   1.000
_cell.length_b   1.000
_cell.length_c   1.000
_cell.angle_alpha   90.00
_cell.angle_beta   90.00
_cell.angle_gamma   90.00
#
_symmetry.space_group_name_H-M   'P 1'
#
loop_
_entity.id
_entity.type
_entity.pdbx_description
1 polymer ?
#
loop_
_entity_poly.entity_id
_entity_poly.type
_entity_poly.pdbx_seq_one_letter_code
_entity_poly.pdbx_strand_id
1 'polypeptide(L)'
;MGPDATDAAGSESPVPFPRRAGLFSVGPPSPSDCFSRIAPPARVPGPARLSRRRRGLLPCRPPAQMRPSPMPMIATPSVHSLALLLLLSFFLGFAFEDFFEQRKSARPGGVRTFPLLSLGGGVLYWLDPTHLVAFTGGLLVLGVWLSIFYTVHLRERDDQGERNAGLVVLLLNVHAYLLGAIALALPHWVAVGVTVTAVMLLTGRDWLHRLVRKVDTREITTAAQFLILSGVVLPLLPAEPVTPLTSITPRQVWLALTLVSALSYASYLAQRYWQRAAQGLWMAGLGGLYSSTATTVVLARQAAVSESFRRQATAGITLATGIMYLRILVVIAVFNLTLARALAAPMLGLAAVALAIAALQYLIIKAPSGEATQPSERGNPLELGAAAVFAALFVAISLASTWVKTEFGTQGIYWLAAIVGFSDIDPFVLNLAQGGTAGIGEHAVAIAVLIAASSNNVLKAAYAVAFGGRRTWPSAVVLVGLAIAGVVLAAWLAKIAA
;
A
#
# COMPACT_ATOMS: atom_id res chain seq x y z
N MET A 1 9.39 51.76 5.75
CA MET A 1 9.69 52.01 4.33
C MET A 1 10.42 50.78 3.81
N GLY A 2 9.76 49.96 3.00
CA GLY A 2 10.45 49.20 1.96
C GLY A 2 10.93 50.16 0.86
N PRO A 3 11.36 49.70 -0.33
CA PRO A 3 11.16 48.35 -0.88
C PRO A 3 12.43 47.77 -1.56
N ASP A 4 12.50 46.45 -1.75
CA ASP A 4 12.24 45.66 -2.98
C ASP A 4 13.05 45.98 -4.25
N ALA A 5 13.29 44.87 -4.95
CA ALA A 5 13.35 44.74 -6.41
C ALA A 5 14.68 45.18 -7.07
N THR A 6 15.23 44.49 -8.07
CA THR A 6 14.60 43.60 -9.05
C THR A 6 15.68 42.83 -9.81
N ASP A 7 15.32 41.61 -10.20
CA ASP A 7 15.57 40.96 -11.49
C ASP A 7 16.65 41.53 -12.43
N ALA A 8 17.60 40.65 -12.80
CA ALA A 8 18.28 40.72 -14.08
C ALA A 8 18.07 39.38 -14.81
N ALA A 9 17.21 39.45 -15.83
CA ALA A 9 16.91 38.40 -16.78
C ALA A 9 18.05 38.19 -17.80
N GLY A 10 18.26 36.93 -18.19
CA GLY A 10 18.89 36.51 -19.44
C GLY A 10 18.22 35.19 -19.85
N SER A 11 17.19 35.23 -20.70
CA SER A 11 17.27 35.19 -22.16
C SER A 11 17.88 33.88 -22.71
N GLU A 12 17.14 32.78 -22.60
CA GLU A 12 17.40 31.57 -23.41
C GLU A 12 16.45 31.54 -24.60
N SER A 13 17.04 31.59 -25.80
CA SER A 13 16.39 31.40 -27.09
C SER A 13 16.15 29.92 -27.40
N PRO A 14 15.10 29.59 -28.20
CA PRO A 14 14.57 28.23 -28.35
C PRO A 14 15.29 27.44 -29.46
N VAL A 15 15.47 26.13 -29.25
CA VAL A 15 16.06 25.19 -30.22
C VAL A 15 15.01 24.10 -30.55
N PRO A 16 14.92 23.60 -31.80
CA PRO A 16 13.65 23.37 -32.47
C PRO A 16 13.12 21.93 -32.47
N PHE A 17 11.80 21.85 -32.69
CA PHE A 17 11.03 20.68 -33.10
C PHE A 17 11.63 19.91 -34.30
N PRO A 18 11.56 18.58 -34.28
CA PRO A 18 11.30 17.79 -35.48
C PRO A 18 9.80 17.50 -35.64
N ARG A 19 9.30 17.84 -36.82
CA ARG A 19 7.94 17.60 -37.32
C ARG A 19 7.75 16.14 -37.78
N ARG A 20 6.50 15.69 -37.60
CA ARG A 20 5.71 14.71 -38.41
C ARG A 20 6.09 13.22 -38.33
N ALA A 21 5.16 12.43 -37.77
CA ALA A 21 4.26 11.53 -38.53
C ALA A 21 3.28 10.88 -37.54
N GLY A 22 1.99 11.24 -37.58
CA GLY A 22 0.98 10.31 -38.09
C GLY A 22 0.01 9.91 -36.97
N LEU A 23 -1.11 10.62 -36.89
CA LEU A 23 -2.24 10.26 -36.03
C LEU A 23 -2.73 8.84 -36.39
N PHE A 24 -2.68 7.93 -35.42
CA PHE A 24 -3.49 6.71 -35.46
C PHE A 24 -4.96 7.09 -35.22
N SER A 25 -5.66 7.39 -36.32
CA SER A 25 -7.12 7.30 -36.38
C SER A 25 -7.47 5.83 -36.54
N VAL A 26 -8.04 5.22 -35.49
CA VAL A 26 -8.65 3.88 -35.58
C VAL A 26 -10.04 4.07 -36.21
N GLY A 27 -10.10 4.02 -37.53
CA GLY A 27 -11.34 3.79 -38.28
C GLY A 27 -11.62 2.27 -38.39
N PRO A 28 -12.89 1.85 -38.53
CA PRO A 28 -13.22 0.43 -38.65
C PRO A 28 -12.68 -0.16 -39.96
N PRO A 29 -12.29 -1.45 -40.00
CA PRO A 29 -11.71 -2.04 -41.19
C PRO A 29 -12.78 -2.26 -42.28
N SER A 30 -12.43 -1.86 -43.52
CA SER A 30 -13.22 -2.15 -44.72
C SER A 30 -13.04 -3.62 -45.16
N PRO A 31 -14.06 -4.27 -45.74
CA PRO A 31 -14.00 -5.67 -46.13
C PRO A 31 -13.38 -5.80 -47.54
N SER A 32 -12.05 -5.74 -47.63
CA SER A 32 -11.37 -6.08 -48.90
C SER A 32 -10.00 -6.75 -48.79
N ASP A 33 -9.54 -7.11 -47.59
CA ASP A 33 -8.29 -7.86 -47.41
C ASP A 33 -8.55 -9.32 -47.02
N CYS A 34 -8.97 -10.11 -48.01
CA CYS A 34 -8.98 -11.56 -47.90
C CYS A 34 -8.32 -12.18 -49.13
N PHE A 35 -7.03 -11.91 -49.35
CA PHE A 35 -6.23 -12.70 -50.27
C PHE A 35 -4.75 -12.76 -49.86
N SER A 36 -4.21 -13.98 -49.91
CA SER A 36 -2.79 -14.36 -49.97
C SER A 36 -1.95 -14.34 -48.68
N ARG A 37 -1.87 -15.50 -48.02
CA ARG A 37 -0.59 -16.00 -47.44
C ARG A 37 -0.36 -17.43 -47.89
N ILE A 38 0.53 -17.58 -48.87
CA ILE A 38 1.08 -18.86 -49.33
C ILE A 38 2.28 -19.18 -48.44
N ALA A 39 2.31 -20.36 -47.84
CA ALA A 39 3.42 -20.91 -47.08
C ALA A 39 4.57 -21.36 -48.02
N PRO A 40 5.85 -21.38 -47.58
CA PRO A 40 6.98 -21.74 -48.43
C PRO A 40 7.12 -23.26 -48.61
N PRO A 41 7.78 -23.74 -49.69
CA PRO A 41 7.80 -25.16 -50.02
C PRO A 41 8.94 -25.91 -49.30
N ALA A 42 8.61 -27.09 -48.77
CA ALA A 42 9.59 -28.10 -48.36
C ALA A 42 9.78 -29.16 -49.46
N ARG A 43 11.00 -29.70 -49.51
CA ARG A 43 11.61 -30.57 -50.54
C ARG A 43 10.82 -31.81 -50.94
N VAL A 44 10.98 -32.17 -52.22
CA VAL A 44 10.63 -33.45 -52.88
C VAL A 44 11.72 -34.50 -52.56
N PRO A 45 11.40 -35.81 -52.48
CA PRO A 45 11.64 -36.68 -53.65
C PRO A 45 10.59 -37.80 -53.89
N GLY A 46 10.31 -38.08 -55.17
CA GLY A 46 10.15 -39.44 -55.71
C GLY A 46 8.74 -40.08 -55.73
N PRO A 47 8.42 -40.93 -56.73
CA PRO A 47 7.09 -40.93 -57.36
C PRO A 47 6.25 -42.19 -57.06
N ALA A 48 4.93 -42.02 -56.88
CA ALA A 48 3.99 -43.13 -57.00
C ALA A 48 2.58 -42.68 -57.44
N ARG A 49 2.24 -43.10 -58.67
CA ARG A 49 0.93 -43.48 -59.23
C ARG A 49 -0.27 -42.53 -59.05
N LEU A 50 -0.55 -41.87 -60.17
CA LEU A 50 -1.84 -41.44 -60.69
C LEU A 50 -3.03 -42.31 -60.25
N SER A 51 -4.03 -41.68 -59.63
CA SER A 51 -5.43 -42.07 -59.86
C SER A 51 -6.30 -40.82 -60.00
N ARG A 52 -6.94 -40.75 -61.18
CA ARG A 52 -7.92 -39.75 -61.61
C ARG A 52 -9.06 -39.64 -60.59
N ARG A 53 -9.36 -38.44 -60.11
CA ARG A 53 -10.74 -38.06 -59.75
C ARG A 53 -11.12 -36.72 -60.36
N ARG A 54 -12.29 -36.74 -60.98
CA ARG A 54 -12.84 -35.78 -61.95
C ARG A 54 -13.04 -34.40 -61.34
N ARG A 55 -12.75 -33.37 -62.14
CA ARG A 55 -13.24 -31.99 -61.97
C ARG A 55 -14.77 -32.00 -61.95
N GLY A 56 -15.36 -31.59 -60.83
CA GLY A 56 -16.75 -31.15 -60.75
C GLY A 56 -16.79 -29.63 -60.75
N LEU A 57 -17.36 -29.05 -61.79
CA LEU A 57 -17.73 -27.63 -61.85
C LEU A 57 -18.86 -27.39 -60.83
N LEU A 58 -18.62 -26.53 -59.83
CA LEU A 58 -19.67 -26.01 -58.95
C LEU A 58 -20.23 -24.71 -59.55
N PRO A 59 -21.57 -24.56 -59.67
CA PRO A 59 -22.18 -23.34 -60.17
C PRO A 59 -22.10 -22.21 -59.12
N CYS A 60 -21.80 -20.99 -59.57
CA CYS A 60 -21.88 -19.78 -58.76
C CYS A 60 -23.33 -19.56 -58.29
N ARG A 61 -23.56 -19.57 -56.97
CA ARG A 61 -24.80 -19.05 -56.36
C ARG A 61 -24.76 -17.52 -56.36
N PRO A 62 -25.87 -16.82 -56.67
CA PRO A 62 -25.94 -15.37 -56.55
C PRO A 62 -25.84 -14.94 -55.07
N PRO A 63 -25.40 -13.70 -54.79
CA PRO A 63 -25.25 -13.23 -53.42
C PRO A 63 -26.61 -13.20 -52.73
N ALA A 64 -26.65 -13.80 -51.53
CA ALA A 64 -27.81 -13.76 -50.66
C ALA A 64 -28.17 -12.30 -50.38
N GLN A 65 -29.45 -11.97 -50.60
CA GLN A 65 -30.03 -10.68 -50.22
C GLN A 65 -29.66 -10.34 -48.78
N MET A 66 -29.05 -9.16 -48.57
CA MET A 66 -28.90 -8.55 -47.25
C MET A 66 -30.29 -8.44 -46.63
N ARG A 67 -30.58 -9.32 -45.66
CA ARG A 67 -31.67 -9.07 -44.73
C ARG A 67 -31.31 -7.81 -43.94
N PRO A 68 -32.23 -6.85 -43.76
CA PRO A 68 -31.99 -5.74 -42.85
C PRO A 68 -31.65 -6.32 -41.48
N SER A 69 -30.52 -5.90 -40.91
CA SER A 69 -30.15 -6.20 -39.53
C SER A 69 -31.35 -5.84 -38.63
N PRO A 70 -31.81 -6.75 -37.76
CA PRO A 70 -32.92 -6.44 -36.87
C PRO A 70 -32.53 -5.19 -36.07
N MET A 71 -33.41 -4.18 -36.07
CA MET A 71 -33.29 -3.05 -35.15
C MET A 71 -33.05 -3.61 -33.74
N PRO A 72 -32.14 -3.03 -32.94
CA PRO A 72 -31.93 -3.50 -31.58
C PRO A 72 -33.28 -3.47 -30.88
N MET A 73 -33.83 -4.65 -30.58
CA MET A 73 -35.00 -4.73 -29.72
C MET A 73 -34.59 -4.07 -28.42
N ILE A 74 -35.22 -2.95 -28.12
CA ILE A 74 -35.05 -2.24 -26.85
C ILE A 74 -35.43 -3.25 -25.77
N ALA A 75 -34.42 -3.85 -25.14
CA ALA A 75 -34.64 -4.84 -24.10
C ALA A 75 -35.43 -4.14 -22.99
N THR A 76 -36.61 -4.68 -22.67
CA THR A 76 -37.43 -4.17 -21.58
C THR A 76 -36.61 -4.22 -20.30
N PRO A 77 -36.50 -3.12 -19.54
CA PRO A 77 -35.73 -3.13 -18.32
C PRO A 77 -36.39 -4.12 -17.35
N SER A 78 -35.57 -4.94 -16.68
CA SER A 78 -36.10 -5.90 -15.73
C SER A 78 -36.81 -5.16 -14.59
N VAL A 79 -37.94 -5.69 -14.11
CA VAL A 79 -38.68 -5.12 -12.97
C VAL A 79 -37.77 -4.98 -11.74
N HIS A 80 -36.83 -5.91 -11.58
CA HIS A 80 -35.83 -5.89 -10.51
C HIS A 80 -34.87 -4.70 -10.61
N SER A 81 -34.38 -4.35 -11.81
CA SER A 81 -33.48 -3.21 -12.02
C SER A 81 -34.18 -1.88 -11.75
N LEU A 82 -35.45 -1.75 -12.16
CA LEU A 82 -36.27 -0.57 -11.87
C LEU A 82 -36.59 -0.44 -10.38
N ALA A 83 -36.98 -1.53 -9.73
CA ALA A 83 -37.22 -1.54 -8.29
C ALA A 83 -35.95 -1.19 -7.50
N LEU A 84 -34.78 -1.70 -7.92
CA LEU A 84 -33.50 -1.39 -7.31
C LEU A 84 -33.12 0.09 -7.50
N LEU A 85 -33.27 0.62 -8.71
CA LEU A 85 -33.02 2.04 -9.03
C LEU A 85 -33.84 2.94 -8.11
N LEU A 86 -35.14 2.67 -7.98
CA LEU A 86 -36.03 3.43 -7.10
C LEU A 86 -35.56 3.32 -5.65
N LEU A 87 -35.35 2.10 -5.14
CA LEU A 87 -34.94 1.90 -3.76
C LEU A 87 -33.62 2.62 -3.43
N LEU A 88 -32.62 2.52 -4.31
CA LEU A 88 -31.31 3.18 -4.12
C LEU A 88 -31.39 4.70 -4.23
N SER A 89 -32.17 5.23 -5.18
CA SER A 89 -32.34 6.68 -5.34
C SER A 89 -33.15 7.31 -4.20
N PHE A 90 -34.16 6.61 -3.68
CA PHE A 90 -34.86 7.00 -2.45
C PHE A 90 -33.92 6.99 -1.25
N PHE A 91 -33.11 5.95 -1.09
CA PHE A 91 -32.11 5.87 -0.02
C PHE A 91 -31.12 7.03 -0.06
N LEU A 92 -30.61 7.39 -1.24
CA LEU A 92 -29.77 8.57 -1.44
C LEU A 92 -30.51 9.87 -1.08
N GLY A 93 -31.78 9.98 -1.47
CA GLY A 93 -32.63 11.13 -1.15
C GLY A 93 -32.91 11.29 0.36
N PHE A 94 -33.13 10.19 1.08
CA PHE A 94 -33.28 10.21 2.54
C PHE A 94 -32.00 10.65 3.24
N ALA A 95 -30.84 10.10 2.84
CA ALA A 95 -29.55 10.52 3.40
C ALA A 95 -29.25 12.01 3.15
N PHE A 96 -29.69 12.52 2.00
CA PHE A 96 -29.58 13.94 1.68
C PHE A 96 -30.49 14.80 2.55
N GLU A 97 -31.75 14.38 2.75
CA GLU A 97 -32.68 15.12 3.61
C GLU A 97 -32.18 15.18 5.05
N ASP A 98 -31.80 14.06 5.64
CA ASP A 98 -31.26 13.98 7.01
C ASP A 98 -30.03 14.91 7.20
N PHE A 99 -29.14 14.95 6.21
CA PHE A 99 -27.97 15.84 6.23
C PHE A 99 -28.34 17.33 6.32
N PHE A 100 -29.36 17.78 5.58
CA PHE A 100 -29.79 19.19 5.59
C PHE A 100 -30.68 19.51 6.81
N GLU A 101 -31.46 18.55 7.30
CA GLU A 101 -32.25 18.70 8.53
C GLU A 101 -31.37 18.94 9.75
N GLN A 102 -30.28 18.17 9.89
CA GLN A 102 -29.32 18.33 10.98
C GLN A 102 -28.65 19.72 10.99
N ARG A 103 -28.54 20.39 9.83
CA ARG A 103 -27.92 21.72 9.70
C ARG A 103 -28.88 22.89 9.82
N LYS A 104 -30.20 22.66 9.91
CA LYS A 104 -31.23 23.72 9.86
C LYS A 104 -31.09 24.69 8.67
N SER A 105 -30.42 24.25 7.60
CA SER A 105 -30.15 25.06 6.42
C SER A 105 -31.30 24.97 5.41
N ALA A 106 -31.48 26.02 4.61
CA ALA A 106 -32.43 26.02 3.49
C ALA A 106 -32.17 24.82 2.56
N ARG A 107 -33.22 24.07 2.22
CA ARG A 107 -33.15 22.79 1.52
C ARG A 107 -33.16 23.03 0.00
N PRO A 108 -32.08 22.71 -0.73
CA PRO A 108 -32.04 22.91 -2.18
C PRO A 108 -32.68 21.73 -2.97
N GLY A 109 -33.17 20.69 -2.28
CA GLY A 109 -33.82 19.52 -2.86
C GLY A 109 -34.31 18.57 -1.75
N GLY A 110 -35.09 17.54 -2.11
CA GLY A 110 -35.64 16.58 -1.13
C GLY A 110 -35.71 15.14 -1.65
N VAL A 111 -36.35 14.26 -0.88
CA VAL A 111 -36.46 12.80 -1.14
C VAL A 111 -37.03 12.47 -2.52
N ARG A 112 -37.79 13.39 -3.13
CA ARG A 112 -38.38 13.21 -4.48
C ARG A 112 -37.41 13.54 -5.61
N THR A 113 -36.44 14.43 -5.37
CA THR A 113 -35.53 14.93 -6.42
C THR A 113 -34.62 13.82 -6.95
N PHE A 114 -34.03 13.03 -6.05
CA PHE A 114 -33.09 11.97 -6.40
C PHE A 114 -33.73 10.82 -7.21
N PRO A 115 -34.89 10.27 -6.82
CA PRO A 115 -35.63 9.33 -7.64
C PRO A 115 -35.99 9.88 -9.01
N LEU A 116 -36.50 11.13 -9.10
CA LEU A 116 -36.88 11.73 -10.38
C LEU A 116 -35.67 11.92 -11.31
N LEU A 117 -34.52 12.34 -10.79
CA LEU A 117 -33.29 12.46 -11.58
C LEU A 117 -32.79 11.10 -12.06
N SER A 118 -32.79 10.08 -11.18
CA SER A 118 -32.36 8.73 -11.54
C SER A 118 -33.29 8.07 -12.55
N LEU A 119 -34.60 8.27 -12.43
CA LEU A 119 -35.58 7.83 -13.43
C LEU A 119 -35.36 8.55 -14.76
N GLY A 120 -35.17 9.87 -14.74
CA GLY A 120 -34.89 10.65 -15.94
C GLY A 120 -33.63 10.17 -16.66
N GLY A 121 -32.53 9.98 -15.93
CA GLY A 121 -31.29 9.43 -16.47
C GLY A 121 -31.43 8.01 -16.99
N GLY A 122 -32.16 7.15 -16.28
CA GLY A 122 -32.45 5.78 -16.69
C GLY A 122 -33.30 5.70 -17.96
N VAL A 123 -34.36 6.51 -18.06
CA VAL A 123 -35.21 6.58 -19.26
C VAL A 123 -34.43 7.11 -20.46
N LEU A 124 -33.64 8.18 -20.30
CA LEU A 124 -32.83 8.73 -21.38
C LEU A 124 -31.74 7.76 -21.85
N TYR A 125 -31.15 6.98 -20.94
CA TYR A 125 -30.24 5.89 -21.29
C TYR A 125 -30.97 4.76 -22.03
N TRP A 126 -32.18 4.41 -21.59
CA TRP A 126 -32.97 3.34 -22.18
C TRP A 126 -33.47 3.65 -23.60
N LEU A 127 -33.72 4.93 -23.92
CA LEU A 127 -34.14 5.38 -25.25
C LEU A 127 -33.05 5.23 -26.32
N ASP A 128 -31.78 5.44 -25.96
CA ASP A 128 -30.64 5.35 -26.87
C ASP A 128 -29.40 4.81 -26.14
N PRO A 129 -29.37 3.49 -25.84
CA PRO A 129 -28.25 2.88 -25.14
C PRO A 129 -26.98 2.77 -26.01
N THR A 130 -27.11 2.91 -27.33
CA THR A 130 -26.03 2.72 -28.29
C THR A 130 -25.24 4.00 -28.58
N HIS A 131 -25.92 5.11 -28.84
CA HIS A 131 -25.25 6.37 -29.18
C HIS A 131 -25.18 7.35 -28.01
N LEU A 132 -25.95 7.10 -26.93
CA LEU A 132 -25.97 7.91 -25.70
C LEU A 132 -26.28 9.39 -25.94
N VAL A 133 -26.90 9.74 -27.07
CA VAL A 133 -27.17 11.14 -27.44
C VAL A 133 -28.24 11.72 -26.53
N ALA A 134 -29.31 10.95 -26.27
CA ALA A 134 -30.37 11.36 -25.35
C ALA A 134 -29.86 11.51 -23.91
N PHE A 135 -29.00 10.60 -23.46
CA PHE A 135 -28.41 10.64 -22.13
C PHE A 135 -27.45 11.83 -21.94
N THR A 136 -26.54 12.06 -22.90
CA THR A 136 -25.64 13.22 -22.84
C THR A 136 -26.39 14.54 -22.96
N GLY A 137 -27.43 14.61 -23.79
CA GLY A 137 -28.33 15.77 -23.87
C GLY A 137 -29.02 16.07 -22.54
N GLY A 138 -29.54 15.05 -21.85
CA GLY A 138 -30.11 15.21 -20.51
C GLY A 138 -29.09 15.67 -19.47
N LEU A 139 -27.87 15.13 -19.52
CA LEU A 139 -26.78 15.56 -18.64
C LEU A 139 -26.38 17.02 -18.89
N LEU A 140 -26.38 17.49 -20.14
CA LEU A 140 -26.13 18.89 -20.48
C LEU A 140 -27.22 19.81 -19.93
N VAL A 141 -28.51 19.44 -20.09
CA VAL A 141 -29.63 20.19 -19.53
C VAL A 141 -29.53 20.25 -18.00
N LEU A 142 -29.23 19.13 -17.35
CA LEU A 142 -28.98 19.09 -15.91
C LEU A 142 -27.80 19.99 -15.52
N GLY A 143 -26.69 19.96 -16.28
CA GLY A 143 -25.53 20.82 -16.08
C GLY A 143 -25.86 22.31 -16.18
N VAL A 144 -26.68 22.72 -17.14
CA VAL A 144 -27.17 24.10 -17.27
C VAL A 144 -28.04 24.48 -16.07
N TRP A 145 -29.00 23.63 -15.70
CA TRP A 145 -29.87 23.90 -14.56
C TRP A 145 -29.07 24.03 -13.27
N LEU A 146 -28.12 23.13 -13.05
CA LEU A 146 -27.26 23.16 -11.88
C LEU A 146 -26.27 24.33 -11.88
N SER A 147 -25.80 24.79 -13.06
CA SER A 147 -24.97 25.99 -13.19
C SER A 147 -25.75 27.25 -12.79
N ILE A 148 -27.00 27.38 -13.27
CA ILE A 148 -27.90 28.46 -12.87
C ILE A 148 -28.13 28.40 -11.35
N PHE A 149 -28.48 27.23 -10.83
CA PHE A 149 -28.67 27.02 -9.39
C PHE A 149 -27.42 27.43 -8.60
N TYR A 150 -26.23 26.98 -9.00
CA TYR A 150 -24.97 27.31 -8.33
C TYR A 150 -24.68 28.82 -8.35
N THR A 151 -24.90 29.50 -9.49
CA THR A 151 -24.65 30.94 -9.60
C THR A 151 -25.57 31.79 -8.72
N VAL A 152 -26.81 31.35 -8.52
CA VAL A 152 -27.77 31.98 -7.61
C VAL A 152 -27.39 31.67 -6.16
N HIS A 153 -27.10 30.42 -5.85
CA HIS A 153 -26.76 29.98 -4.50
C HIS A 153 -25.44 30.56 -3.98
N LEU A 154 -24.48 30.88 -4.87
CA LEU A 154 -23.23 31.55 -4.50
C LEU A 154 -23.42 33.01 -4.06
N ARG A 155 -24.56 33.63 -4.43
CA ARG A 155 -24.93 34.98 -4.02
C ARG A 155 -25.60 35.00 -2.64
N GLU A 156 -26.12 33.85 -2.20
CA GLU A 156 -26.67 33.68 -0.86
C GLU A 156 -25.52 33.54 0.15
N ARG A 157 -25.64 34.25 1.27
CA ARG A 157 -24.73 34.13 2.41
C ARG A 157 -25.37 33.22 3.45
N ASP A 158 -24.57 32.38 4.08
CA ASP A 158 -25.03 31.58 5.20
C ASP A 158 -25.23 32.44 6.46
N ASP A 159 -25.74 31.83 7.53
CA ASP A 159 -25.98 32.49 8.83
C ASP A 159 -24.70 33.03 9.50
N GLN A 160 -23.51 32.61 9.04
CA GLN A 160 -22.19 33.06 9.48
C GLN A 160 -21.62 34.16 8.56
N GLY A 161 -22.34 34.56 7.50
CA GLY A 161 -21.92 35.57 6.53
C GLY A 161 -20.94 35.05 5.47
N GLU A 162 -20.64 33.76 5.44
CA GLU A 162 -19.77 33.13 4.44
C GLU A 162 -20.58 32.71 3.20
N ARG A 163 -19.94 32.65 2.03
CA ARG A 163 -20.60 32.20 0.81
C ARG A 163 -20.82 30.69 0.87
N ASN A 164 -22.02 30.22 0.51
CA ASN A 164 -22.32 28.79 0.37
C ASN A 164 -21.60 28.18 -0.85
N ALA A 165 -20.30 27.90 -0.71
CA ALA A 165 -19.45 27.36 -1.78
C ALA A 165 -19.45 25.82 -1.87
N GLY A 166 -20.44 25.14 -1.26
CA GLY A 166 -20.49 23.68 -1.22
C GLY A 166 -20.81 23.04 -2.58
N LEU A 167 -19.86 22.33 -3.18
CA LEU A 167 -20.06 21.58 -4.43
C LEU A 167 -20.81 20.24 -4.24
N VAL A 168 -21.09 19.84 -3.00
CA VAL A 168 -21.68 18.52 -2.68
C VAL A 168 -23.07 18.35 -3.29
N VAL A 169 -23.91 19.39 -3.28
CA VAL A 169 -25.26 19.33 -3.89
C VAL A 169 -25.16 19.09 -5.39
N LEU A 170 -24.25 19.79 -6.07
CA LEU A 170 -24.02 19.63 -7.50
C LEU A 170 -23.61 18.18 -7.83
N LEU A 171 -22.62 17.67 -7.10
CA LEU A 171 -22.11 16.31 -7.28
C LEU A 171 -23.17 15.25 -7.04
N LEU A 172 -23.99 15.40 -6.00
CA LEU A 172 -25.04 14.44 -5.69
C LEU A 172 -26.17 14.41 -6.72
N ASN A 173 -26.55 15.55 -7.30
CA ASN A 173 -27.54 15.59 -8.38
C ASN A 173 -27.02 14.91 -9.67
N VAL A 174 -25.75 15.14 -10.02
CA VAL A 174 -25.10 14.43 -11.13
C VAL A 174 -25.03 12.93 -10.83
N HIS A 175 -24.66 12.55 -9.61
CA HIS A 175 -24.59 11.15 -9.17
C HIS A 175 -25.95 10.46 -9.25
N ALA A 176 -27.03 11.15 -8.86
CA ALA A 176 -28.40 10.68 -8.96
C ALA A 176 -28.81 10.39 -10.41
N TYR A 177 -28.45 11.29 -11.33
CA TYR A 177 -28.71 11.12 -12.75
C TYR A 177 -27.95 9.92 -13.33
N LEU A 178 -26.66 9.79 -13.01
CA LEU A 178 -25.81 8.68 -13.44
C LEU A 178 -26.28 7.33 -12.89
N LEU A 179 -26.80 7.30 -11.66
CA LEU A 179 -27.35 6.09 -11.02
C LEU A 179 -28.43 5.44 -11.90
N GLY A 180 -29.21 6.24 -12.64
CA GLY A 180 -30.21 5.77 -13.58
C GLY A 180 -29.64 4.86 -14.67
N ALA A 181 -28.55 5.28 -15.32
CA ALA A 181 -27.86 4.48 -16.32
C ALA A 181 -27.11 3.30 -15.69
N ILE A 182 -26.44 3.51 -14.56
CA ILE A 182 -25.67 2.47 -13.85
C ILE A 182 -26.57 1.29 -13.45
N ALA A 183 -27.77 1.56 -12.94
CA ALA A 183 -28.71 0.52 -12.50
C ALA A 183 -29.27 -0.32 -13.66
N LEU A 184 -29.27 0.22 -14.89
CA LEU A 184 -29.75 -0.48 -16.08
C LEU A 184 -28.63 -1.15 -16.89
N ALA A 185 -27.42 -0.59 -16.89
CA ALA A 185 -26.32 -1.01 -17.74
C ALA A 185 -25.33 -1.98 -17.05
N LEU A 186 -25.13 -1.82 -15.73
CA LEU A 186 -24.07 -2.50 -14.98
C LEU A 186 -24.64 -3.53 -13.99
N PRO A 187 -23.81 -4.47 -13.51
CA PRO A 187 -24.23 -5.40 -12.48
C PRO A 187 -24.74 -4.69 -11.22
N HIS A 188 -25.76 -5.26 -10.56
CA HIS A 188 -26.42 -4.65 -9.39
C HIS A 188 -25.45 -4.24 -8.27
N TRP A 189 -24.33 -4.95 -8.07
CA TRP A 189 -23.34 -4.62 -7.06
C TRP A 189 -22.69 -3.24 -7.30
N VAL A 190 -22.56 -2.79 -8.55
CA VAL A 190 -22.00 -1.47 -8.88
C VAL A 190 -22.98 -0.38 -8.47
N ALA A 191 -24.26 -0.51 -8.83
CA ALA A 191 -25.30 0.47 -8.45
C ALA A 191 -25.43 0.61 -6.93
N VAL A 192 -25.42 -0.53 -6.21
CA VAL A 192 -25.46 -0.55 -4.75
C VAL A 192 -24.19 0.10 -4.18
N GLY A 193 -23.00 -0.31 -4.63
CA GLY A 193 -21.73 0.23 -4.12
C GLY A 193 -21.62 1.74 -4.32
N VAL A 194 -21.92 2.23 -5.53
CA VAL A 194 -21.87 3.65 -5.88
C VAL A 194 -22.85 4.49 -5.04
N THR A 195 -24.05 3.98 -4.77
CA THR A 195 -25.05 4.66 -3.93
C THR A 195 -24.64 4.65 -2.46
N VAL A 196 -24.28 3.48 -1.93
CA VAL A 196 -23.89 3.31 -0.52
C VAL A 196 -22.64 4.14 -0.20
N THR A 197 -21.64 4.14 -1.07
CA THR A 197 -20.44 4.97 -0.89
C THR A 197 -20.78 6.46 -0.89
N ALA A 198 -21.67 6.93 -1.77
CA ALA A 198 -22.10 8.34 -1.78
C ALA A 198 -22.83 8.71 -0.47
N VAL A 199 -23.71 7.84 0.03
CA VAL A 199 -24.40 8.03 1.32
C VAL A 199 -23.41 8.02 2.49
N MET A 200 -22.46 7.09 2.52
CA MET A 200 -21.42 7.04 3.56
C MET A 200 -20.52 8.28 3.55
N LEU A 201 -20.16 8.81 2.38
CA LEU A 201 -19.40 10.05 2.25
C LEU A 201 -20.19 11.27 2.74
N LEU A 202 -21.48 11.32 2.42
CA LEU A 202 -22.37 12.42 2.82
C LEU A 202 -22.57 12.46 4.33
N THR A 203 -22.98 11.33 4.91
CA THR A 203 -23.23 11.17 6.34
C THR A 203 -21.94 11.20 7.17
N GLY A 204 -20.82 10.74 6.61
CA GLY A 204 -19.51 10.71 7.25
C GLY A 204 -18.76 12.06 7.29
N ARG A 205 -19.33 13.15 6.75
CA ARG A 205 -18.65 14.45 6.60
C ARG A 205 -18.00 14.95 7.88
N ASP A 206 -18.74 14.98 8.99
CA ASP A 206 -18.22 15.56 10.24
C ASP A 206 -17.13 14.69 10.85
N TRP A 207 -17.23 13.37 10.70
CA TRP A 207 -16.17 12.45 11.10
C TRP A 207 -14.92 12.66 10.24
N LEU A 208 -15.06 12.80 8.91
CA LEU A 208 -13.96 13.11 8.00
C LEU A 208 -13.28 14.44 8.33
N HIS A 209 -14.06 15.51 8.60
CA HIS A 209 -13.50 16.81 8.98
C HIS A 209 -12.79 16.75 10.34
N ARG A 210 -13.35 16.03 11.32
CA ARG A 210 -12.67 15.80 12.61
C ARG A 210 -11.37 15.00 12.42
N LEU A 211 -11.34 14.04 11.49
CA LEU A 211 -10.14 13.28 11.17
C LEU A 211 -9.08 14.18 10.56
N VAL A 212 -9.43 14.97 9.53
CA VAL A 212 -8.51 15.92 8.88
C VAL A 212 -7.99 16.96 9.88
N ARG A 213 -8.82 17.49 10.78
CA ARG A 213 -8.38 18.45 11.81
C ARG A 213 -7.45 17.84 12.88
N LYS A 214 -7.47 16.52 13.06
CA LYS A 214 -6.59 15.82 14.01
C LYS A 214 -5.23 15.45 13.41
N VAL A 215 -5.14 15.36 12.08
CA VAL A 215 -3.93 14.96 11.35
C VAL A 215 -3.11 16.19 11.03
N ASP A 216 -1.84 16.18 11.42
CA ASP A 216 -0.89 17.25 11.11
C ASP A 216 -0.59 17.26 9.60
N THR A 217 -0.45 18.44 8.99
CA THR A 217 -0.09 18.60 7.57
C THR A 217 1.19 17.83 7.21
N ARG A 218 2.17 17.76 8.13
CA ARG A 218 3.40 16.98 7.91
C ARG A 218 3.12 15.50 7.73
N GLU A 219 2.15 14.93 8.45
CA GLU A 219 1.78 13.53 8.30
C GLU A 219 1.09 13.27 6.96
N ILE A 220 0.28 14.22 6.46
CA ILE A 220 -0.32 14.13 5.12
C ILE A 220 0.78 14.08 4.05
N THR A 221 1.77 14.97 4.13
CA THR A 221 2.89 14.98 3.17
C THR A 221 3.70 13.68 3.23
N THR A 222 3.87 13.13 4.44
CA THR A 222 4.60 11.88 4.68
C THR A 222 3.84 10.67 4.12
N ALA A 223 2.53 10.59 4.36
CA ALA A 223 1.67 9.56 3.81
C ALA A 223 1.60 9.64 2.28
N ALA A 224 1.55 10.85 1.71
CA ALA A 224 1.60 11.05 0.27
C ALA A 224 2.93 10.58 -0.34
N GLN A 225 4.07 10.90 0.29
CA GLN A 225 5.38 10.37 -0.12
C GLN A 225 5.42 8.84 -0.07
N PHE A 226 4.92 8.23 1.00
CA PHE A 226 4.82 6.77 1.09
C PHE A 226 3.91 6.17 0.01
N LEU A 227 2.79 6.81 -0.31
CA LEU A 227 1.90 6.39 -1.41
C LEU A 227 2.56 6.51 -2.79
N ILE A 228 3.39 7.54 -3.01
CA ILE A 228 4.19 7.65 -4.24
C ILE A 228 5.21 6.51 -4.31
N LEU A 229 5.95 6.26 -3.22
CA LEU A 229 6.96 5.20 -3.17
C LEU A 229 6.36 3.80 -3.39
N SER A 230 5.19 3.53 -2.81
CA SER A 230 4.52 2.22 -2.84
C SER A 230 3.58 2.03 -4.04
N GLY A 231 2.81 3.04 -4.40
CA GLY A 231 1.78 2.96 -5.44
C GLY A 231 2.23 3.39 -6.82
N VAL A 232 3.28 4.23 -6.91
CA VAL A 232 3.81 4.72 -8.19
C VAL A 232 5.18 4.11 -8.49
N VAL A 233 6.16 4.24 -7.60
CA VAL A 233 7.53 3.80 -7.91
C VAL A 233 7.64 2.27 -7.96
N LEU A 234 7.07 1.57 -6.97
CA LEU A 234 7.13 0.10 -6.91
C LEU A 234 6.63 -0.61 -8.18
N PRO A 235 5.44 -0.30 -8.76
CA PRO A 235 4.99 -0.96 -9.99
C PRO A 235 5.78 -0.56 -11.24
N LEU A 236 6.48 0.59 -11.23
CA LEU A 236 7.32 1.04 -12.34
C LEU A 236 8.67 0.31 -12.40
N LEU A 237 9.10 -0.33 -11.31
CA LEU A 237 10.42 -0.97 -11.24
C LEU A 237 10.44 -2.32 -11.97
N PRO A 238 11.54 -2.60 -12.69
CA PRO A 238 11.68 -3.84 -13.44
C PRO A 238 11.68 -5.06 -12.52
N ALA A 239 10.98 -6.10 -12.96
CA ALA A 239 10.87 -7.39 -12.29
C ALA A 239 12.03 -8.35 -12.62
N GLU A 240 13.01 -7.88 -13.39
CA GLU A 240 14.15 -8.69 -13.84
C GLU A 240 15.44 -8.29 -13.10
N PRO A 241 16.37 -9.24 -12.88
CA PRO A 241 17.67 -8.92 -12.30
C PRO A 241 18.45 -8.01 -13.24
N VAL A 242 18.92 -6.87 -12.73
CA VAL A 242 19.69 -5.90 -13.54
C VAL A 242 21.17 -6.27 -13.61
N THR A 243 21.68 -7.05 -12.65
CA THR A 243 23.09 -7.44 -12.55
C THR A 243 23.25 -8.95 -12.44
N PRO A 244 24.25 -9.55 -13.15
CA PRO A 244 24.55 -10.98 -13.02
C PRO A 244 25.16 -11.35 -11.66
N LEU A 245 25.62 -10.35 -10.90
CA LEU A 245 26.23 -10.49 -9.59
C LEU A 245 25.24 -10.86 -8.47
N THR A 246 23.94 -10.65 -8.66
CA THR A 246 22.91 -10.89 -7.63
C THR A 246 21.61 -11.37 -8.28
N SER A 247 20.94 -12.37 -7.69
CA SER A 247 19.62 -12.82 -8.13
C SER A 247 18.48 -11.84 -7.79
N ILE A 248 18.77 -10.78 -7.03
CA ILE A 248 17.75 -9.83 -6.56
C ILE A 248 17.39 -8.80 -7.63
N THR A 249 16.09 -8.60 -7.80
CA THR A 249 15.49 -7.62 -8.72
C THR A 249 15.33 -6.25 -8.04
N PRO A 250 15.40 -5.12 -8.77
CA PRO A 250 15.15 -3.80 -8.18
C PRO A 250 13.78 -3.69 -7.50
N ARG A 251 12.76 -4.34 -8.08
CA ARG A 251 11.43 -4.42 -7.48
C ARG A 251 11.43 -5.09 -6.10
N GLN A 252 12.23 -6.15 -5.91
CA GLN A 252 12.39 -6.83 -4.62
C GLN A 252 13.08 -5.94 -3.57
N VAL A 253 14.16 -5.24 -3.95
CA VAL A 253 14.82 -4.25 -3.08
C VAL A 253 13.82 -3.19 -2.63
N TRP A 254 13.02 -2.68 -3.57
CA TRP A 254 12.05 -1.63 -3.29
C TRP A 254 10.85 -2.11 -2.49
N LEU A 255 10.42 -3.36 -2.68
CA LEU A 255 9.36 -3.97 -1.87
C LEU A 255 9.84 -4.13 -0.42
N ALA A 256 11.06 -4.63 -0.22
CA ALA A 256 11.70 -4.69 1.10
C ALA A 256 11.75 -3.32 1.78
N LEU A 257 12.23 -2.30 1.06
CA LEU A 257 12.25 -0.92 1.54
C LEU A 257 10.85 -0.45 1.95
N THR A 258 9.87 -0.63 1.07
CA THR A 258 8.49 -0.20 1.29
C THR A 258 7.87 -0.90 2.50
N LEU A 259 8.13 -2.19 2.70
CA LEU A 259 7.61 -2.95 3.83
C LEU A 259 8.21 -2.46 5.16
N VAL A 260 9.52 -2.25 5.21
CA VAL A 260 10.20 -1.76 6.42
C VAL A 260 9.72 -0.34 6.73
N SER A 261 9.64 0.54 5.72
CA SER A 261 9.08 1.88 5.88
C SER A 261 7.63 1.87 6.35
N ALA A 262 6.80 0.94 5.86
CA ALA A 262 5.41 0.78 6.30
C ALA A 262 5.32 0.38 7.78
N LEU A 263 6.11 -0.60 8.21
CA LEU A 263 6.19 -1.03 9.61
C LEU A 263 6.69 0.11 10.52
N SER A 264 7.71 0.84 10.08
CA SER A 264 8.27 1.97 10.80
C SER A 264 7.28 3.12 10.93
N TYR A 265 6.58 3.48 9.84
CA TYR A 265 5.58 4.53 9.85
C TYR A 265 4.35 4.14 10.68
N ALA A 266 3.88 2.90 10.57
CA ALA A 266 2.80 2.38 11.39
C ALA A 266 3.16 2.43 12.88
N SER A 267 4.39 2.09 13.24
CA SER A 267 4.90 2.20 14.61
C SER A 267 4.93 3.64 15.12
N TYR A 268 5.36 4.58 14.28
CA TYR A 268 5.34 6.00 14.60
C TYR A 268 3.91 6.54 14.77
N LEU A 269 3.00 6.18 13.87
CA LEU A 269 1.60 6.59 13.93
C LEU A 269 0.93 6.03 15.20
N ALA A 270 1.17 4.74 15.50
CA ALA A 270 0.72 4.11 16.72
C ALA A 270 1.27 4.83 17.96
N GLN A 271 2.55 5.20 17.96
CA GLN A 271 3.10 6.02 19.05
C GLN A 271 2.35 7.33 19.12
N ARG A 272 2.32 8.15 18.06
CA ARG A 272 1.77 9.51 18.03
C ARG A 272 0.31 9.61 18.45
N TYR A 273 -0.54 8.72 17.94
CA TYR A 273 -1.99 8.79 18.17
C TYR A 273 -2.45 8.03 19.41
N TRP A 274 -1.71 7.00 19.82
CA TRP A 274 -2.07 6.17 20.97
C TRP A 274 -1.38 6.59 22.28
N GLN A 275 -0.58 7.68 22.28
CA GLN A 275 0.17 8.17 23.46
C GLN A 275 -0.68 8.33 24.72
N ARG A 276 -1.91 8.88 24.59
CA ARG A 276 -2.77 9.17 25.75
C ARG A 276 -3.27 7.92 26.48
N ALA A 277 -3.31 6.76 25.82
CA ALA A 277 -3.68 5.49 26.43
C ALA A 277 -2.47 4.62 26.83
N ALA A 278 -1.28 4.91 26.30
CA ALA A 278 -0.09 4.09 26.43
C ALA A 278 0.89 4.64 27.49
N GLN A 279 0.56 4.49 28.78
CA GLN A 279 1.53 4.71 29.85
C GLN A 279 2.44 3.48 30.05
N GLY A 280 3.71 3.69 30.36
CA GLY A 280 4.66 2.64 30.74
C GLY A 280 5.26 1.84 29.57
N LEU A 281 5.15 0.52 29.62
CA LEU A 281 5.93 -0.41 28.78
C LEU A 281 5.55 -0.38 27.28
N TRP A 282 4.33 0.06 26.95
CA TRP A 282 3.82 0.12 25.58
C TRP A 282 4.65 1.00 24.64
N MET A 283 5.19 2.12 25.14
CA MET A 283 6.02 3.02 24.33
C MET A 283 7.37 2.40 23.98
N ALA A 284 7.93 1.58 24.86
CA ALA A 284 9.12 0.78 24.55
C ALA A 284 8.79 -0.32 23.54
N GLY A 285 7.58 -0.88 23.62
CA GLY A 285 7.13 -1.88 22.66
C GLY A 285 7.00 -1.33 21.24
N LEU A 286 6.28 -0.21 21.08
CA LEU A 286 6.15 0.47 19.79
C LEU A 286 7.48 1.03 19.29
N GLY A 287 8.37 1.45 20.19
CA GLY A 287 9.75 1.81 19.84
C GLY A 287 10.52 0.62 19.27
N GLY A 288 10.39 -0.55 19.90
CA GLY A 288 11.00 -1.80 19.44
C GLY A 288 10.50 -2.25 18.06
N LEU A 289 9.23 -1.97 17.76
CA LEU A 289 8.63 -2.23 16.44
C LEU A 289 9.30 -1.36 15.35
N TYR A 290 9.54 -0.07 15.66
CA TYR A 290 10.28 0.83 14.78
C TYR A 290 11.77 0.44 14.66
N SER A 291 12.49 0.49 15.78
CA SER A 291 13.89 0.12 15.85
C SER A 291 14.22 -0.31 17.27
N SER A 292 14.43 -1.62 17.44
CA SER A 292 14.84 -2.20 18.70
C SER A 292 16.20 -1.67 19.17
N THR A 293 17.16 -1.42 18.26
CA THR A 293 18.48 -0.86 18.60
C THR A 293 18.38 0.60 19.07
N ALA A 294 17.66 1.45 18.35
CA ALA A 294 17.48 2.85 18.76
C ALA A 294 16.74 2.93 20.11
N THR A 295 15.72 2.08 20.29
CA THR A 295 14.98 1.97 21.55
C THR A 295 15.87 1.53 22.69
N THR A 296 16.78 0.56 22.46
CA THR A 296 17.75 0.14 23.47
C THR A 296 18.65 1.29 23.91
N VAL A 297 19.23 2.04 22.96
CA VAL A 297 20.12 3.17 23.28
C VAL A 297 19.39 4.28 24.02
N VAL A 298 18.18 4.65 23.56
CA VAL A 298 17.38 5.71 24.17
C VAL A 298 16.99 5.33 25.60
N LEU A 299 16.46 4.13 25.81
CA LEU A 299 16.07 3.65 27.14
C LEU A 299 17.28 3.48 28.07
N ALA A 300 18.43 3.03 27.55
CA ALA A 300 19.66 2.91 28.33
C ALA A 300 20.15 4.28 28.81
N ARG A 301 20.20 5.28 27.93
CA ARG A 301 20.55 6.66 28.31
C ARG A 301 19.59 7.24 29.36
N GLN A 302 18.28 6.99 29.22
CA GLN A 302 17.29 7.44 30.21
C GLN A 302 17.50 6.80 31.58
N ALA A 303 17.87 5.52 31.64
CA ALA A 303 18.22 4.83 32.89
C ALA A 303 19.48 5.39 33.57
N ALA A 304 20.45 5.90 32.79
CA ALA A 304 21.63 6.55 33.34
C ALA A 304 21.29 7.91 33.97
N VAL A 305 20.35 8.66 33.40
CA VAL A 305 19.96 9.99 33.90
C VAL A 305 19.08 9.88 35.15
N SER A 306 18.15 8.92 35.22
CA SER A 306 17.17 8.86 36.30
C SER A 306 16.91 7.45 36.82
N GLU A 307 16.93 7.29 38.15
CA GLU A 307 16.67 6.00 38.80
C GLU A 307 15.20 5.59 38.73
N SER A 308 14.29 6.57 38.63
CA SER A 308 12.85 6.33 38.44
C SER A 308 12.53 5.60 37.13
N PHE A 309 13.35 5.79 36.08
CA PHE A 309 13.19 5.13 34.80
C PHE A 309 13.81 3.73 34.73
N ARG A 310 14.57 3.28 35.72
CA ARG A 310 15.26 1.98 35.69
C ARG A 310 14.31 0.82 35.35
N ARG A 311 13.11 0.81 35.93
CA ARG A 311 12.08 -0.19 35.66
C ARG A 311 11.61 -0.19 34.20
N GLN A 312 11.28 0.99 33.69
CA GLN A 312 10.77 1.14 32.33
C GLN A 312 11.87 0.84 31.30
N ALA A 313 13.10 1.26 31.57
CA ALA A 313 14.22 1.02 30.69
C ALA A 313 14.60 -0.46 30.61
N THR A 314 14.77 -1.15 31.74
CA THR A 314 15.14 -2.58 31.75
C THR A 314 14.07 -3.45 31.08
N ALA A 315 12.82 -3.35 31.54
CA ALA A 315 11.72 -4.08 30.94
C ALA A 315 11.50 -3.69 29.47
N GLY A 316 11.65 -2.39 29.14
CA GLY A 316 11.45 -1.87 27.80
C GLY A 316 12.52 -2.34 26.80
N ILE A 317 13.79 -2.42 27.20
CA ILE A 317 14.87 -2.97 26.37
C ILE A 317 14.59 -4.45 26.04
N THR A 318 14.19 -5.23 27.04
CA THR A 318 13.84 -6.64 26.87
C THR A 318 12.61 -6.79 25.98
N LEU A 319 11.57 -5.97 26.20
CA LEU A 319 10.35 -5.98 25.38
C LEU A 319 10.64 -5.64 23.92
N ALA A 320 11.45 -4.61 23.66
CA ALA A 320 11.82 -4.20 22.32
C ALA A 320 12.51 -5.33 21.54
N THR A 321 13.27 -6.18 22.23
CA THR A 321 13.91 -7.36 21.63
C THR A 321 12.92 -8.48 21.39
N GLY A 322 11.95 -8.70 22.29
CA GLY A 322 10.85 -9.65 22.04
C GLY A 322 10.03 -9.29 20.80
N ILE A 323 9.71 -8.00 20.62
CA ILE A 323 8.97 -7.51 19.46
C ILE A 323 9.80 -7.60 18.17
N MET A 324 11.11 -7.42 18.25
CA MET A 324 12.01 -7.63 17.10
C MET A 324 11.84 -9.03 16.50
N TYR A 325 11.78 -10.08 17.32
CA TYR A 325 11.57 -11.44 16.82
C TYR A 325 10.23 -11.62 16.09
N LEU A 326 9.16 -11.04 16.63
CA LEU A 326 7.85 -11.03 15.98
C LEU A 326 7.90 -10.26 14.65
N ARG A 327 8.57 -9.10 14.64
CA ARG A 327 8.74 -8.27 13.45
C ARG A 327 9.50 -9.01 12.36
N ILE A 328 10.63 -9.63 12.69
CA ILE A 328 11.42 -10.46 11.76
C ILE A 328 10.55 -11.57 11.17
N LEU A 329 9.78 -12.28 12.00
CA LEU A 329 8.92 -13.36 11.53
C LEU A 329 7.84 -12.85 10.56
N VAL A 330 7.20 -11.72 10.85
CA VAL A 330 6.21 -11.09 9.95
C VAL A 330 6.86 -10.67 8.65
N VAL A 331 8.03 -10.04 8.70
CA VAL A 331 8.77 -9.61 7.51
C VAL A 331 9.13 -10.81 6.62
N ILE A 332 9.65 -11.89 7.20
CA ILE A 332 9.95 -13.12 6.46
C ILE A 332 8.68 -13.73 5.85
N ALA A 333 7.57 -13.76 6.59
CA ALA A 333 6.31 -14.35 6.14
C ALA A 333 5.72 -13.67 4.88
N VAL A 334 5.99 -12.38 4.69
CA VAL A 334 5.55 -11.64 3.49
C VAL A 334 6.26 -12.14 2.22
N PHE A 335 7.52 -12.56 2.32
CA PHE A 335 8.33 -12.96 1.16
C PHE A 335 8.47 -14.47 0.99
N ASN A 336 8.58 -15.21 2.10
CA ASN A 336 8.75 -16.66 2.09
C ASN A 336 8.03 -17.29 3.31
N LEU A 337 6.79 -17.72 3.08
CA LEU A 337 5.95 -18.33 4.11
C LEU A 337 6.52 -19.67 4.61
N THR A 338 7.22 -20.43 3.77
CA THR A 338 7.83 -21.72 4.16
C THR A 338 8.96 -21.51 5.16
N LEU A 339 9.87 -20.58 4.86
CA LEU A 339 10.94 -20.16 5.77
C LEU A 339 10.36 -19.58 7.07
N ALA A 340 9.29 -18.79 6.99
CA ALA A 340 8.61 -18.26 8.17
C ALA A 340 8.04 -19.38 9.06
N ARG A 341 7.44 -20.42 8.47
CA ARG A 341 6.96 -21.60 9.24
C ARG A 341 8.10 -22.34 9.92
N ALA A 342 9.23 -22.52 9.25
CA ALA A 342 10.42 -23.15 9.84
C ALA A 342 10.98 -22.33 11.02
N LEU A 343 10.94 -21.00 10.91
CA LEU A 343 11.38 -20.06 11.97
C LEU A 343 10.30 -19.75 13.01
N ALA A 344 9.05 -20.14 12.80
CA ALA A 344 7.94 -19.76 13.69
C ALA A 344 8.16 -20.27 15.11
N ALA A 345 8.46 -21.57 15.27
CA ALA A 345 8.71 -22.16 16.59
C ALA A 345 9.87 -21.47 17.34
N PRO A 346 11.09 -21.35 16.78
CA PRO A 346 12.20 -20.71 17.49
C PRO A 346 11.98 -19.21 17.73
N MET A 347 11.44 -18.46 16.76
CA MET A 347 11.21 -17.02 16.91
C MET A 347 10.09 -16.70 17.90
N LEU A 348 8.97 -17.43 17.86
CA LEU A 348 7.88 -17.24 18.82
C LEU A 348 8.30 -17.68 20.23
N GLY A 349 9.09 -18.76 20.36
CA GLY A 349 9.64 -19.18 21.63
C GLY A 349 10.52 -18.10 22.26
N LEU A 350 11.48 -17.56 21.50
CA LEU A 350 12.35 -16.46 21.96
C LEU A 350 11.56 -15.19 22.27
N ALA A 351 10.57 -14.84 21.43
CA ALA A 351 9.69 -13.71 21.68
C ALA A 351 8.89 -13.87 22.98
N ALA A 352 8.29 -15.04 23.20
CA ALA A 352 7.50 -15.35 24.39
C ALA A 352 8.35 -15.27 25.66
N VAL A 353 9.57 -15.83 25.62
CA VAL A 353 10.52 -15.75 26.74
C VAL A 353 10.91 -14.29 27.02
N ALA A 354 11.24 -13.52 25.99
CA ALA A 354 11.57 -12.10 26.15
C ALA A 354 10.39 -11.29 26.71
N LEU A 355 9.17 -11.52 26.22
CA LEU A 355 7.94 -10.87 26.70
C LEU A 355 7.65 -11.23 28.16
N ALA A 356 7.76 -12.51 28.52
CA ALA A 356 7.54 -12.99 29.89
C ALA A 356 8.57 -12.38 30.85
N ILE A 357 9.85 -12.34 30.46
CA ILE A 357 10.90 -11.72 31.28
C ILE A 357 10.69 -10.22 31.39
N ALA A 358 10.31 -9.53 30.31
CA ALA A 358 10.01 -8.10 30.34
C ALA A 358 8.85 -7.79 31.30
N ALA A 359 7.78 -8.59 31.27
CA ALA A 359 6.66 -8.49 32.21
C ALA A 359 7.13 -8.73 33.65
N LEU A 360 7.93 -9.77 33.89
CA LEU A 360 8.47 -10.07 35.21
C LEU A 360 9.36 -8.95 35.76
N GLN A 361 10.25 -8.40 34.93
CA GLN A 361 11.09 -7.24 35.26
C GLN A 361 10.22 -6.03 35.63
N TYR A 362 9.14 -5.79 34.88
CA TYR A 362 8.23 -4.69 35.17
C TYR A 362 7.48 -4.86 36.50
N LEU A 363 7.15 -6.10 36.88
CA LEU A 363 6.45 -6.40 38.14
C LEU A 363 7.38 -6.39 39.36
N ILE A 364 8.60 -6.93 39.24
CA ILE A 364 9.53 -7.09 40.37
C ILE A 364 10.27 -5.79 40.69
N ILE A 365 10.67 -5.03 39.67
CA ILE A 365 11.43 -3.80 39.89
C ILE A 365 10.44 -2.75 40.41
N LYS A 366 10.63 -2.27 41.66
CA LYS A 366 9.80 -1.20 42.21
C LYS A 366 10.15 0.13 41.55
N ALA A 367 9.14 0.90 41.14
CA ALA A 367 9.34 2.28 40.73
C ALA A 367 9.38 3.19 41.97
N PRO A 368 10.37 4.10 42.07
CA PRO A 368 10.27 5.27 42.92
C PRO A 368 9.07 6.13 42.53
N SER A 369 8.41 6.74 43.51
CA SER A 369 7.28 7.65 43.36
C SER A 369 7.71 8.91 42.60
N GLY A 370 7.56 8.91 41.28
CA GLY A 370 7.82 10.07 40.44
C GLY A 370 7.18 9.89 39.08
N GLU A 371 6.33 10.84 38.69
CA GLU A 371 5.72 10.86 37.36
C GLU A 371 6.79 11.01 36.29
N ALA A 372 6.93 9.96 35.48
CA ALA A 372 7.84 9.91 34.36
C ALA A 372 7.29 10.78 33.22
N THR A 373 7.67 12.06 33.18
CA THR A 373 7.43 12.91 32.01
C THR A 373 8.39 12.48 30.90
N GLN A 374 7.85 11.95 29.80
CA GLN A 374 8.66 11.57 28.64
C GLN A 374 8.85 12.77 27.70
N PRO A 375 10.10 13.13 27.35
CA PRO A 375 10.33 14.02 26.21
C PRO A 375 10.01 13.22 24.94
N SER A 376 9.06 13.72 24.15
CA SER A 376 8.65 13.10 22.88
C SER A 376 8.90 14.06 21.73
N GLU A 377 10.17 14.18 21.36
CA GLU A 377 10.52 14.53 19.98
C GLU A 377 11.26 13.33 19.39
N ARG A 378 10.52 12.49 18.68
CA ARG A 378 11.10 11.52 17.76
C ARG A 378 10.70 11.96 16.37
N GLY A 379 11.72 12.27 15.56
CA GLY A 379 11.57 12.70 14.18
C GLY A 379 10.78 11.68 13.35
N ASN A 380 10.22 12.17 12.25
CA ASN A 380 9.45 11.38 11.32
C ASN A 380 10.34 10.29 10.70
N PRO A 381 10.02 8.99 10.85
CA PRO A 381 10.87 7.91 10.36
C PRO A 381 10.90 7.75 8.84
N LEU A 382 10.01 8.44 8.12
CA LEU A 382 9.95 8.44 6.65
C LEU A 382 10.82 9.54 6.01
N GLU A 383 11.94 9.89 6.63
CA GLU A 383 12.93 10.72 5.93
C GLU A 383 13.49 9.95 4.72
N LEU A 384 13.39 10.57 3.53
CA LEU A 384 13.96 10.05 2.28
C LEU A 384 15.44 9.63 2.43
N GLY A 385 16.18 10.27 3.35
CA GLY A 385 17.55 9.91 3.70
C GLY A 385 17.68 8.53 4.36
N ALA A 386 16.81 8.19 5.32
CA ALA A 386 16.83 6.88 5.97
C ALA A 386 16.47 5.75 4.98
N ALA A 387 15.52 6.01 4.08
CA ALA A 387 15.17 5.09 3.01
C ALA A 387 16.34 4.84 2.04
N ALA A 388 17.08 5.90 1.67
CA ALA A 388 18.26 5.79 0.82
C ALA A 388 19.39 4.96 1.49
N VAL A 389 19.65 5.20 2.78
CA VAL A 389 20.64 4.42 3.54
C VAL A 389 20.23 2.95 3.63
N PHE A 390 18.96 2.66 3.89
CA PHE A 390 18.44 1.29 3.91
C PHE A 390 18.63 0.61 2.55
N ALA A 391 18.25 1.27 1.45
CA ALA A 391 18.43 0.73 0.10
C ALA A 391 19.91 0.44 -0.21
N ALA A 392 20.81 1.36 0.15
CA ALA A 392 22.24 1.17 -0.03
C ALA A 392 22.79 -0.01 0.78
N LEU A 393 22.43 -0.11 2.07
CA LEU A 393 22.80 -1.25 2.92
C LEU A 393 22.25 -2.56 2.38
N PHE A 394 21.01 -2.57 1.92
CA PHE A 394 20.39 -3.75 1.33
C PHE A 394 21.16 -4.24 0.10
N VAL A 395 21.50 -3.34 -0.83
CA VAL A 395 22.27 -3.68 -2.03
C VAL A 395 23.67 -4.17 -1.65
N ALA A 396 24.35 -3.47 -0.74
CA ALA A 396 25.68 -3.85 -0.28
C ALA A 396 25.69 -5.23 0.38
N ILE A 397 24.74 -5.50 1.28
CA ILE A 397 24.58 -6.79 1.93
C ILE A 397 24.18 -7.87 0.92
N SER A 398 23.37 -7.55 -0.08
CA SER A 398 23.02 -8.51 -1.14
C SER A 398 24.22 -8.93 -1.97
N LEU A 399 25.07 -7.97 -2.34
CA LEU A 399 26.32 -8.23 -3.05
C LEU A 399 27.28 -9.04 -2.18
N ALA A 400 27.45 -8.65 -0.91
CA ALA A 400 28.28 -9.36 0.05
C ALA A 400 27.79 -10.80 0.27
N SER A 401 26.48 -11.02 0.46
CA SER A 401 25.87 -12.35 0.61
C SER A 401 26.14 -13.21 -0.62
N THR A 402 26.02 -12.66 -1.83
CA THR A 402 26.27 -13.43 -3.04
C THR A 402 27.75 -13.79 -3.17
N TRP A 403 28.65 -12.83 -2.96
CA TRP A 403 30.09 -13.06 -3.02
C TRP A 403 30.59 -14.03 -1.94
N VAL A 404 30.17 -13.86 -0.69
CA VAL A 404 30.53 -14.76 0.41
C VAL A 404 30.01 -16.18 0.13
N LYS A 405 28.82 -16.30 -0.45
CA LYS A 405 28.29 -17.60 -0.84
C LYS A 405 29.14 -18.26 -1.92
N THR A 406 29.54 -17.54 -2.96
CA THR A 406 30.29 -18.13 -4.08
C THR A 406 31.67 -18.60 -3.65
N GLU A 407 32.34 -17.84 -2.77
CA GLU A 407 33.72 -18.15 -2.33
C GLU A 407 33.75 -19.12 -1.14
N PHE A 408 32.85 -18.96 -0.16
CA PHE A 408 32.91 -19.66 1.13
C PHE A 408 31.68 -20.55 1.41
N GLY A 409 30.76 -20.66 0.45
CA GLY A 409 29.55 -21.49 0.57
C GLY A 409 28.64 -21.07 1.74
N THR A 410 27.92 -22.05 2.28
CA THR A 410 26.95 -21.84 3.37
C THR A 410 27.63 -21.40 4.68
N GLN A 411 28.85 -21.86 4.96
CA GLN A 411 29.59 -21.47 6.16
C GLN A 411 29.95 -19.99 6.16
N GLY A 412 30.33 -19.44 4.99
CA GLY A 412 30.56 -18.01 4.84
C GLY A 412 29.34 -17.19 5.23
N ILE A 413 28.14 -17.64 4.86
CA ILE A 413 26.89 -16.94 5.20
C ILE A 413 26.64 -16.90 6.70
N TYR A 414 27.05 -17.91 7.46
CA TYR A 414 26.94 -17.89 8.93
C TYR A 414 27.88 -16.86 9.56
N TRP A 415 29.10 -16.71 9.04
CA TRP A 415 30.00 -15.65 9.47
C TRP A 415 29.50 -14.27 9.08
N LEU A 416 28.98 -14.12 7.85
CA LEU A 416 28.36 -12.88 7.41
C LEU A 416 27.16 -12.52 8.28
N ALA A 417 26.31 -13.49 8.64
CA ALA A 417 25.20 -13.31 9.56
C ALA A 417 25.68 -12.77 10.93
N ALA A 418 26.75 -13.35 11.47
CA ALA A 418 27.33 -12.89 12.73
C ALA A 418 27.84 -11.45 12.64
N ILE A 419 28.49 -11.06 11.53
CA ILE A 419 29.03 -9.70 11.32
C ILE A 419 27.89 -8.70 11.11
N VAL A 420 26.95 -8.98 10.20
CA VAL A 420 25.84 -8.06 9.88
C VAL A 420 24.89 -7.89 11.06
N GLY A 421 24.83 -8.88 11.95
CA GLY A 421 24.17 -8.80 13.27
C GLY A 421 24.53 -7.54 14.07
N PHE A 422 25.77 -7.03 13.95
CA PHE A 422 26.22 -5.81 14.62
C PHE A 422 25.73 -4.50 14.00
N SER A 423 25.01 -4.56 12.89
CA SER A 423 24.47 -3.37 12.21
C SER A 423 22.94 -3.39 12.26
N ASP A 424 22.30 -3.37 11.10
CA ASP A 424 20.89 -3.67 10.94
C ASP A 424 20.75 -5.06 10.33
N ILE A 425 19.99 -5.92 11.01
CA ILE A 425 19.70 -7.28 10.54
C ILE A 425 18.60 -7.29 9.48
N ASP A 426 17.76 -6.26 9.40
CA ASP A 426 16.60 -6.26 8.52
C ASP A 426 16.99 -6.41 7.04
N PRO A 427 17.98 -5.66 6.49
CA PRO A 427 18.37 -5.84 5.09
C PRO A 427 18.93 -7.25 4.80
N PHE A 428 19.66 -7.84 5.75
CA PHE A 428 20.18 -9.21 5.62
C PHE A 428 19.09 -10.27 5.63
N VAL A 429 18.18 -10.19 6.59
CA VAL A 429 17.04 -11.11 6.68
C VAL A 429 16.17 -11.02 5.44
N LEU A 430 15.87 -9.80 4.97
CA LEU A 430 15.09 -9.58 3.76
C LEU A 430 15.80 -10.07 2.49
N ASN A 431 17.12 -9.91 2.41
CA ASN A 431 17.94 -10.46 1.32
C ASN A 431 17.79 -11.99 1.25
N LEU A 432 17.92 -12.68 2.38
CA LEU A 432 17.79 -14.13 2.44
C LEU A 432 16.35 -14.60 2.18
N ALA A 433 15.35 -13.93 2.76
CA ALA A 433 13.93 -14.28 2.57
C ALA A 433 13.47 -14.14 1.12
N GLN A 434 14.05 -13.20 0.36
CA GLN A 434 13.75 -12.98 -1.06
C GLN A 434 14.57 -13.87 -2.01
N GLY A 435 15.37 -14.80 -1.49
CA GLY A 435 16.18 -15.70 -2.31
C GLY A 435 17.44 -15.05 -2.88
N GLY A 436 18.00 -14.05 -2.19
CA GLY A 436 19.27 -13.40 -2.56
C GLY A 436 20.48 -14.33 -2.62
N THR A 437 20.35 -15.55 -2.13
CA THR A 437 21.39 -16.58 -2.14
C THR A 437 20.88 -17.87 -2.81
N ALA A 438 20.61 -17.82 -4.11
CA ALA A 438 20.02 -18.91 -4.91
C ALA A 438 20.71 -20.27 -4.72
N GLY A 439 20.04 -21.25 -4.08
CA GLY A 439 20.57 -22.60 -3.83
C GLY A 439 21.05 -22.88 -2.38
N ILE A 440 20.79 -21.97 -1.43
CA ILE A 440 20.93 -22.30 0.00
C ILE A 440 19.63 -22.98 0.46
N GLY A 441 19.74 -24.10 1.19
CA GLY A 441 18.59 -24.78 1.77
C GLY A 441 17.88 -23.93 2.82
N GLU A 442 16.56 -24.07 2.95
CA GLU A 442 15.75 -23.27 3.88
C GLU A 442 16.23 -23.36 5.33
N HIS A 443 16.70 -24.54 5.77
CA HIS A 443 17.28 -24.73 7.10
C HIS A 443 18.53 -23.89 7.33
N ALA A 444 19.42 -23.79 6.33
CA ALA A 444 20.62 -22.97 6.44
C ALA A 444 20.27 -21.48 6.49
N VAL A 445 19.26 -21.04 5.74
CA VAL A 445 18.76 -19.67 5.86
C VAL A 445 18.20 -19.40 7.27
N ALA A 446 17.40 -20.33 7.82
CA ALA A 446 16.89 -20.20 9.18
C ALA A 446 18.00 -20.10 10.23
N ILE A 447 19.04 -20.91 10.10
CA ILE A 447 20.25 -20.87 10.96
C ILE A 447 20.93 -19.50 10.85
N ALA A 448 21.14 -18.99 9.64
CA ALA A 448 21.75 -17.68 9.44
C ALA A 448 20.93 -16.54 10.08
N VAL A 449 19.60 -16.57 9.97
CA VAL A 449 18.71 -15.58 10.62
C VAL A 449 18.85 -15.64 12.14
N LEU A 450 18.90 -16.84 12.73
CA LEU A 450 19.08 -17.01 14.17
C LEU A 450 20.45 -16.51 14.66
N ILE A 451 21.52 -16.76 13.90
CA ILE A 451 22.87 -16.26 14.19
C ILE A 451 22.90 -14.74 14.14
N ALA A 452 22.32 -14.14 13.09
CA ALA A 452 22.25 -12.68 12.95
C ALA A 452 21.46 -12.03 14.10
N ALA A 453 20.30 -12.58 14.45
CA ALA A 453 19.50 -12.09 15.57
C ALA A 453 20.22 -12.23 16.92
N SER A 454 20.96 -13.32 17.11
CA SER A 454 21.75 -13.55 18.33
C SER A 454 22.90 -12.56 18.44
N SER A 455 23.63 -12.32 17.35
CA SER A 455 24.69 -11.31 17.30
C SER A 455 24.15 -9.90 17.59
N ASN A 456 22.99 -9.55 17.03
CA ASN A 456 22.32 -8.27 17.29
C ASN A 456 21.96 -8.09 18.77
N ASN A 457 21.52 -9.16 19.44
CA ASN A 457 21.24 -9.12 20.88
C ASN A 457 22.49 -8.89 21.73
N VAL A 458 23.63 -9.49 21.35
CA VAL A 458 24.91 -9.25 22.04
C VAL A 458 25.30 -7.78 21.92
N LEU A 459 25.16 -7.19 20.73
CA LEU A 459 25.43 -5.77 20.55
C LEU A 459 24.49 -4.89 21.37
N LYS A 460 23.19 -5.20 21.41
CA LYS A 460 22.24 -4.49 22.27
C LYS A 460 22.57 -4.61 23.75
N ALA A 461 23.06 -5.77 24.19
CA ALA A 461 23.54 -5.94 25.56
C ALA A 461 24.73 -5.00 25.84
N ALA A 462 25.68 -4.92 24.90
CA ALA A 462 26.81 -4.01 24.99
C ALA A 462 26.36 -2.54 25.05
N TYR A 463 25.43 -2.12 24.18
CA TYR A 463 24.86 -0.77 24.21
C TYR A 463 24.08 -0.48 25.50
N ALA A 464 23.31 -1.46 25.98
CA ALA A 464 22.57 -1.31 27.23
C ALA A 464 23.52 -1.00 28.39
N VAL A 465 24.63 -1.74 28.52
CA VAL A 465 25.63 -1.51 29.59
C VAL A 465 26.43 -0.23 29.34
N ALA A 466 26.86 0.03 28.12
CA ALA A 466 27.68 1.20 27.79
C ALA A 466 26.95 2.53 28.06
N PHE A 467 25.67 2.61 27.71
CA PHE A 467 24.88 3.85 27.88
C PHE A 467 24.08 3.90 29.17
N GLY A 468 23.70 2.75 29.76
CA GLY A 468 22.87 2.67 30.97
C GLY A 468 23.62 2.28 32.25
N GLY A 469 24.88 1.88 32.13
CA GLY A 469 25.73 1.45 33.24
C GLY A 469 25.21 0.22 33.98
N ARG A 470 25.48 0.13 35.28
CA ARG A 470 25.03 -0.98 36.14
C ARG A 470 23.51 -1.11 36.23
N ARG A 471 22.76 -0.03 35.94
CA ARG A 471 21.29 0.00 36.07
C ARG A 471 20.57 -0.83 35.01
N THR A 472 21.19 -1.05 33.85
CA THR A 472 20.68 -1.86 32.73
C THR A 472 21.31 -3.25 32.66
N TRP A 473 22.15 -3.61 33.64
CA TRP A 473 22.76 -4.94 33.71
C TRP A 473 21.74 -6.10 33.62
N PRO A 474 20.56 -6.04 34.27
CA PRO A 474 19.58 -7.13 34.18
C PRO A 474 19.09 -7.36 32.74
N SER A 475 18.87 -6.30 31.96
CA SER A 475 18.46 -6.45 30.56
C SER A 475 19.61 -6.96 29.70
N ALA A 476 20.85 -6.51 29.94
CA ALA A 476 22.02 -7.02 29.23
C ALA A 476 22.22 -8.53 29.42
N VAL A 477 22.09 -9.04 30.66
CA VAL A 477 22.17 -10.48 30.95
C VAL A 477 21.09 -11.25 30.21
N VAL A 478 19.85 -10.74 30.20
CA VAL A 478 18.74 -11.38 29.47
C VAL A 478 18.99 -11.40 27.97
N LEU A 479 19.49 -10.30 27.39
CA LEU A 479 19.82 -10.23 25.97
C LEU A 479 20.92 -11.22 25.58
N VAL A 480 21.96 -11.36 26.40
CA VAL A 480 23.01 -12.38 26.20
C VAL A 480 22.42 -13.79 26.35
N GLY A 481 21.53 -14.02 27.32
CA GLY A 481 20.83 -15.29 27.47
C GLY A 481 19.98 -15.65 26.24
N LEU A 482 19.25 -14.68 25.69
CA LEU A 482 18.48 -14.84 24.45
C LEU A 482 19.39 -15.07 23.24
N ALA A 483 20.56 -14.43 23.18
CA ALA A 483 21.55 -14.68 22.14
C ALA A 483 22.09 -16.12 22.21
N ILE A 484 22.44 -16.60 23.40
CA ILE A 484 22.88 -17.99 23.61
C ILE A 484 21.78 -18.97 23.22
N ALA A 485 20.54 -18.73 23.66
CA ALA A 485 19.40 -19.56 23.29
C ALA A 485 19.18 -19.60 21.76
N GLY A 486 19.32 -18.46 21.08
CA GLY A 486 19.24 -18.39 19.62
C GLY A 486 20.32 -19.21 18.92
N VAL A 487 21.57 -19.15 19.40
CA VAL A 487 22.68 -19.98 18.87
C VAL A 487 22.45 -21.46 19.14
N VAL A 488 21.95 -21.84 20.33
CA VAL A 488 21.61 -23.23 20.66
C VAL A 488 20.51 -23.77 19.73
N LEU A 489 19.46 -22.97 19.48
CA LEU A 489 18.41 -23.32 18.53
C LEU A 489 18.95 -23.46 17.10
N ALA A 490 19.87 -22.58 16.70
CA ALA A 490 20.54 -22.67 15.41
C ALA A 490 21.36 -23.96 15.28
N ALA A 491 22.12 -24.33 16.31
CA ALA A 491 22.88 -25.57 16.36
C ALA A 491 21.97 -26.81 16.37
N TRP A 492 20.83 -26.74 17.04
CA TRP A 492 19.83 -27.82 17.04
C TRP A 492 19.21 -28.02 15.66
N LEU A 493 18.84 -26.93 14.96
CA LEU A 493 18.36 -27.00 13.57
C LEU A 493 19.43 -27.54 12.63
N ALA A 494 20.70 -27.19 12.83
CA ALA A 494 21.81 -27.73 12.05
C ALA A 494 21.93 -29.25 12.18
N LYS A 495 21.68 -29.79 13.39
CA LYS A 495 21.69 -31.24 13.63
C LYS A 495 20.50 -31.98 13.01
N ILE A 496 19.36 -31.33 12.84
CA ILE A 496 18.17 -31.93 12.21
C ILE A 496 18.31 -31.96 10.68
N ALA A 497 19.02 -30.98 10.14
CA ALA A 497 19.24 -30.84 8.70
C ALA A 497 20.41 -31.68 8.16
N ALA A 498 21.29 -32.16 9.04
CA ALA A 498 22.40 -33.07 8.72
C ALA A 498 21.97 -34.52 8.91
#